data_AF-A0AAP5Z1K5-F1
#
_entry.id   AF-A0AAP5Z1K5-F1
#
_cell.length_a   1.000
_cell.length_b   1.000
_cell.length_c   1.000
_cell.angle_alpha   90.00
_cell.angle_beta   90.00
_cell.angle_gamma   90.00
#
_symmetry.space_group_name_H-M   'P 1'
#
loop_
_entity.id
_entity.type
_entity.pdbx_description
1 polymer ?
#
loop_
_entity_poly.entity_id
_entity_poly.type
_entity_poly.pdbx_seq_one_letter_code
_entity_poly.pdbx_strand_id
1 'polypeptide(L)'
;TKDQERLLKLTNQLAQDRLVFDATIYDSQGVRLASSDEALSVREVLGLDTPLATASIGRQQLVEPVLADGAVIGFVRVTFETGRVTAISDHHYRKSDRYMYMMVLMSFVCGMLFIMILRRQPIRRKKAENLLLTK
;
A
#
# COMPACT_ATOMS: atom_id res chain seq x y z
N THR A 1 38.27 12.57 -10.62
CA THR A 1 38.17 11.58 -9.52
C THR A 1 37.78 12.23 -8.20
N LYS A 2 38.46 13.30 -7.75
CA LYS A 2 38.15 14.01 -6.48
C LYS A 2 36.69 14.49 -6.36
N ASP A 3 36.07 14.95 -7.44
CA ASP A 3 34.68 15.43 -7.40
C ASP A 3 33.66 14.30 -7.33
N GLN A 4 33.95 13.15 -7.93
CA GLN A 4 33.10 11.96 -7.81
C GLN A 4 33.10 11.42 -6.37
N GLU A 5 34.26 11.45 -5.71
CA GLU A 5 34.40 11.07 -4.30
C GLU A 5 33.62 12.03 -3.37
N ARG A 6 33.61 13.33 -3.69
CA ARG A 6 32.79 14.32 -2.97
C ARG A 6 31.30 14.07 -3.14
N LEU A 7 30.84 13.83 -4.37
CA LEU A 7 29.44 13.53 -4.66
C LEU A 7 28.99 12.24 -3.95
N LEU A 8 29.84 11.20 -3.95
CA LEU A 8 29.57 9.95 -3.25
C LEU A 8 29.46 10.16 -1.74
N LYS A 9 30.35 10.97 -1.16
CA LYS A 9 30.26 11.34 0.26
C LYS A 9 28.96 12.08 0.57
N LEU A 10 28.54 13.01 -0.30
CA LEU A 10 27.28 13.74 -0.13
C LEU A 10 26.06 12.82 -0.22
N THR A 11 26.00 11.91 -1.18
CA THR A 11 24.89 10.95 -1.30
C THR A 11 24.83 10.03 -0.09
N ASN A 12 25.98 9.56 0.41
CA ASN A 12 26.02 8.75 1.63
C ASN A 12 25.63 9.55 2.88
N GLN A 13 25.98 10.83 2.98
CA GLN A 13 25.52 11.68 4.07
C GLN A 13 24.00 11.91 4.03
N LEU A 14 23.41 12.10 2.84
CA LEU A 14 21.97 12.29 2.71
C LEU A 14 21.19 11.01 3.08
N ALA A 15 21.76 9.85 2.77
CA ALA A 15 21.20 8.55 3.15
C ALA A 15 21.36 8.18 4.64
N GLN A 16 22.07 8.98 5.46
CA GLN A 16 22.13 8.75 6.92
C GLN A 16 20.85 9.17 7.65
N ASP A 17 19.97 9.96 7.02
CA ASP A 17 18.70 10.36 7.63
C ASP A 17 17.75 9.16 7.73
N ARG A 18 17.02 9.04 8.85
CA ARG A 18 16.17 7.89 9.19
C ARG A 18 15.08 7.61 8.17
N LEU A 19 14.59 8.63 7.47
CA LEU A 19 13.51 8.50 6.49
C LEU A 19 14.03 8.31 5.07
N VAL A 20 15.30 8.58 4.81
CA VAL A 20 15.93 8.45 3.50
C VAL A 20 16.45 7.02 3.35
N PHE A 21 15.96 6.34 2.33
CA PHE A 21 16.43 5.01 1.94
C PHE A 21 17.67 5.12 1.05
N ASP A 22 17.61 5.98 0.03
CA ASP A 22 18.75 6.24 -0.84
C ASP A 22 18.77 7.66 -1.40
N ALA A 23 19.94 8.06 -1.86
CA ALA A 23 20.17 9.31 -2.58
C ALA A 23 20.99 9.03 -3.85
N THR A 24 20.59 9.63 -4.97
CA THR A 24 21.29 9.50 -6.26
C THR A 24 21.40 10.85 -6.93
N ILE A 25 22.56 11.15 -7.51
CA ILE A 25 22.80 12.37 -8.31
C ILE A 25 22.96 11.98 -9.76
N TYR A 26 22.26 12.69 -10.63
CA TYR A 26 22.29 12.56 -12.08
C TYR A 26 22.78 13.84 -12.73
N ASP A 27 23.42 13.72 -13.89
CA ASP A 27 23.70 14.85 -14.75
C ASP A 27 22.43 15.33 -15.49
N SER A 28 22.57 16.40 -16.29
CA SER A 28 21.47 16.96 -17.10
C SER A 28 20.87 15.98 -18.12
N GLN A 29 21.59 14.91 -18.48
CA GLN A 29 21.15 13.88 -19.42
C GLN A 29 20.55 12.66 -18.72
N GLY A 30 20.50 12.65 -17.38
CA GLY A 30 20.00 11.53 -16.59
C GLY A 30 21.03 10.43 -16.35
N VAL A 31 22.32 10.67 -16.63
CA VAL A 31 23.40 9.72 -16.32
C VAL A 31 23.73 9.83 -14.83
N ARG A 32 23.79 8.68 -14.15
CA ARG A 32 24.11 8.62 -12.72
C ARG A 32 25.57 9.00 -12.49
N LEU A 33 25.79 10.09 -11.74
CA LEU A 33 27.12 10.58 -11.35
C LEU A 33 27.60 9.96 -10.02
N ALA A 34 26.70 9.84 -9.05
CA ALA A 34 26.97 9.26 -7.74
C ALA A 34 25.68 8.71 -7.11
N SER A 35 25.82 7.77 -6.19
CA SER A 35 24.72 7.24 -5.40
C SER A 35 25.19 6.80 -4.02
N SER A 36 24.27 6.69 -3.08
CA SER A 36 24.54 6.03 -1.80
C SER A 36 24.85 4.55 -1.99
N ASP A 37 25.53 3.95 -1.02
CA ASP A 37 26.01 2.57 -1.11
C ASP A 37 24.88 1.55 -1.28
N GLU A 38 23.71 1.79 -0.67
CA GLU A 38 22.51 0.93 -0.79
C GLU A 38 21.53 1.39 -1.88
N ALA A 39 21.93 2.31 -2.76
CA ALA A 39 21.02 2.86 -3.76
C ALA A 39 20.57 1.81 -4.79
N LEU A 40 19.26 1.72 -4.97
CA LEU A 40 18.65 0.89 -6.00
C LEU A 40 18.55 1.63 -7.34
N SER A 41 18.58 0.88 -8.44
CA SER A 41 18.30 1.45 -9.75
C SER A 41 16.86 1.93 -9.85
N VAL A 42 16.59 2.87 -10.76
CA VAL A 42 15.22 3.37 -11.02
C VAL A 42 14.26 2.23 -11.34
N ARG A 43 14.71 1.23 -12.10
CA ARG A 43 13.88 0.10 -12.52
C ARG A 43 13.56 -0.84 -11.35
N GLU A 44 14.51 -1.05 -10.45
CA GLU A 44 14.30 -1.84 -9.22
C GLU A 44 13.32 -1.13 -8.27
N VAL A 45 13.48 0.18 -8.06
CA VAL A 45 12.56 0.97 -7.21
C VAL A 45 11.14 0.97 -7.79
N LEU A 46 11.01 1.01 -9.12
CA LEU A 46 9.71 0.96 -9.80
C LEU A 46 9.14 -0.47 -9.92
N GLY A 47 9.87 -1.50 -9.50
CA GLY A 47 9.43 -2.90 -9.60
C GLY A 47 9.34 -3.41 -11.04
N LEU A 48 10.11 -2.85 -11.97
CA LEU A 48 10.12 -3.27 -13.38
C LEU A 48 10.95 -4.53 -13.62
N ASP A 49 11.98 -4.74 -12.81
CA ASP A 49 12.93 -5.85 -12.96
C ASP A 49 12.77 -6.94 -11.89
N THR A 50 11.87 -6.76 -10.91
CA THR A 50 11.59 -7.77 -9.89
C THR A 50 10.11 -8.21 -9.93
N PRO A 51 9.79 -9.51 -9.76
CA PRO A 51 8.40 -10.01 -9.78
C PRO A 51 7.52 -9.48 -8.65
N LEU A 52 8.08 -8.72 -7.71
CA LEU A 52 7.40 -8.18 -6.55
C LEU A 52 7.30 -6.66 -6.67
N ALA A 53 6.12 -6.18 -7.04
CA ALA A 53 5.67 -4.82 -6.74
C ALA A 53 5.88 -4.43 -5.25
N THR A 54 6.15 -5.39 -4.36
CA THR A 54 6.58 -5.19 -2.97
C THR A 54 7.82 -4.30 -2.81
N ALA A 55 8.70 -4.21 -3.81
CA ALA A 55 9.83 -3.29 -3.77
C ALA A 55 9.41 -1.81 -3.99
N SER A 56 8.28 -1.54 -4.64
CA SER A 56 7.78 -0.16 -4.77
C SER A 56 6.78 0.23 -3.67
N ILE A 57 6.16 -0.76 -3.00
CA ILE A 57 5.22 -0.52 -1.90
C ILE A 57 5.93 0.20 -0.75
N GLY A 58 5.42 1.40 -0.43
CA GLY A 58 5.95 2.20 0.67
C GLY A 58 7.29 2.87 0.38
N ARG A 59 7.69 3.00 -0.90
CA ARG A 59 8.80 3.88 -1.29
C ARG A 59 8.27 5.08 -2.07
N GLN A 60 8.72 6.28 -1.71
CA GLN A 60 8.39 7.52 -2.41
C GLN A 60 9.67 8.15 -2.94
N GLN A 61 9.71 8.47 -4.24
CA GLN A 61 10.84 9.15 -4.86
C GLN A 61 10.53 10.64 -4.99
N LEU A 62 11.46 11.49 -4.55
CA LEU A 62 11.46 12.92 -4.82
C LEU A 62 12.65 13.23 -5.72
N VAL A 63 12.40 13.91 -6.84
CA VAL A 63 13.45 14.31 -7.79
C VAL A 63 13.42 15.82 -7.92
N GLU A 64 14.54 16.46 -7.57
CA GLU A 64 14.70 17.91 -7.63
C GLU A 64 15.81 18.28 -8.62
N PRO A 65 15.62 19.32 -9.44
CA PRO A 65 16.65 19.81 -10.34
C PRO A 65 17.73 20.58 -9.58
N VAL A 66 18.98 20.43 -10.01
CA VAL A 66 20.12 21.24 -9.55
C VAL A 66 20.31 22.38 -10.54
N LEU A 67 20.22 23.61 -10.06
CA LEU A 67 20.34 24.82 -10.87
C LEU A 67 21.72 25.45 -10.68
N ALA A 68 22.35 25.87 -11.78
CA ALA A 68 23.50 26.78 -11.79
C ALA A 68 23.24 27.87 -12.82
N ASP A 69 23.37 29.14 -12.41
CA ASP A 69 23.15 30.31 -13.27
C ASP A 69 21.80 30.30 -14.03
N GLY A 70 20.76 29.75 -13.41
CA GLY A 70 19.42 29.63 -14.00
C GLY A 70 19.24 28.45 -14.98
N ALA A 71 20.27 27.65 -15.22
CA ALA A 71 20.21 26.45 -16.03
C ALA A 71 20.22 25.18 -15.16
N VAL A 72 19.48 24.15 -15.59
CA VAL A 72 19.50 22.83 -14.92
C VAL A 72 20.76 22.09 -15.34
N ILE A 73 21.61 21.77 -14.36
CA ILE A 73 22.87 21.05 -14.59
C ILE A 73 22.79 19.57 -14.20
N GLY A 74 21.72 19.17 -13.51
CA GLY A 74 21.50 17.79 -13.10
C GLY A 74 20.28 17.64 -12.20
N PHE A 75 20.16 16.46 -11.59
CA PHE A 75 19.03 16.12 -10.73
C PHE A 75 19.50 15.35 -9.50
N VAL A 76 18.87 15.62 -8.36
CA VAL A 76 19.02 14.80 -7.15
C VAL A 76 17.73 14.03 -6.94
N ARG A 77 17.86 12.72 -6.84
CA ARG A 77 16.77 11.82 -6.45
C ARG A 77 16.99 11.38 -5.01
N VAL A 78 15.96 11.52 -4.20
CA VAL A 78 15.91 10.98 -2.84
C VAL A 78 14.75 10.00 -2.76
N THR A 79 15.05 8.78 -2.33
CA THR A 79 14.05 7.75 -2.12
C THR A 79 13.76 7.67 -0.62
N PHE A 80 12.50 7.80 -0.22
CA PHE A 80 12.05 7.68 1.16
C PHE A 80 11.37 6.34 1.38
N GLU A 81 11.67 5.68 2.51
CA GLU A 81 11.01 4.42 2.91
C GLU A 81 9.87 4.71 3.90
N THR A 82 8.68 5.02 3.37
CA THR A 82 7.43 5.16 4.14
C THR A 82 6.88 3.78 4.59
N GLY A 83 7.36 2.69 3.99
CA GLY A 83 6.86 1.33 4.20
C GLY A 83 7.02 0.80 5.64
N ARG A 84 8.00 1.28 6.42
CA ARG A 84 8.14 0.86 7.82
C ARG A 84 7.00 1.35 8.73
N VAL A 85 6.26 2.38 8.34
CA VAL A 85 5.10 2.88 9.12
C VAL A 85 3.75 2.41 8.57
N THR A 86 3.65 2.08 7.28
CA THR A 86 2.40 1.58 6.68
C THR A 86 2.32 0.06 6.56
N ALA A 87 3.43 -0.66 6.41
CA ALA A 87 3.42 -2.14 6.41
C ALA A 87 3.16 -2.73 7.80
N ILE A 88 3.44 -1.98 8.88
CA ILE A 88 2.97 -2.33 10.23
C ILE A 88 1.43 -2.19 10.32
N SER A 89 0.82 -1.30 9.53
CA SER A 89 -0.65 -1.15 9.48
C SER A 89 -1.32 -2.19 8.57
N ASP A 90 -0.68 -2.60 7.46
CA ASP A 90 -1.27 -3.53 6.49
C ASP A 90 -0.97 -5.02 6.79
N HIS A 91 -0.08 -5.30 7.76
CA HIS A 91 0.09 -6.66 8.29
C HIS A 91 -1.17 -7.18 9.02
N HIS A 92 -2.16 -6.32 9.30
CA HIS A 92 -3.42 -6.77 9.90
C HIS A 92 -4.34 -7.50 8.91
N TYR A 93 -4.06 -7.51 7.61
CA TYR A 93 -4.97 -8.10 6.63
C TYR A 93 -4.76 -9.61 6.38
N ARG A 94 -3.53 -10.14 6.54
CA ARG A 94 -3.29 -11.60 6.34
C ARG A 94 -3.83 -12.51 7.44
N LYS A 95 -4.33 -11.96 8.56
CA LYS A 95 -5.07 -12.74 9.56
C LYS A 95 -6.60 -12.71 9.35
N SER A 96 -7.09 -12.07 8.28
CA SER A 96 -8.52 -11.83 8.06
C SER A 96 -9.22 -12.84 7.13
N ASP A 97 -8.48 -13.68 6.40
CA ASP A 97 -9.09 -14.66 5.47
C ASP A 97 -10.05 -15.62 6.19
N ARG A 98 -9.66 -16.10 7.38
CA ARG A 98 -10.52 -16.98 8.18
C ARG A 98 -11.76 -16.26 8.71
N TYR A 99 -11.67 -14.97 9.04
CA TYR A 99 -12.82 -14.19 9.50
C TYR A 99 -13.79 -13.88 8.36
N MET A 100 -13.29 -13.65 7.15
CA MET A 100 -14.10 -13.51 5.95
C MET A 100 -14.98 -14.75 5.72
N TYR A 101 -14.37 -15.95 5.76
CA TYR A 101 -15.13 -17.20 5.63
C TYR A 101 -16.16 -17.41 6.76
N MET A 102 -15.82 -17.03 7.99
CA MET A 102 -16.75 -17.12 9.13
C MET A 102 -17.92 -16.14 9.02
N MET A 103 -17.71 -14.94 8.48
CA MET A 103 -18.77 -13.94 8.28
C MET A 103 -19.77 -14.40 7.21
N VAL A 104 -19.28 -14.95 6.09
CA VAL A 104 -20.13 -15.53 5.04
C VAL A 104 -20.90 -16.74 5.56
N LEU A 105 -20.24 -17.64 6.31
CA LEU A 105 -20.88 -18.79 6.93
C LEU A 105 -21.97 -18.38 7.92
N MET A 106 -21.71 -17.39 8.78
CA MET A 106 -22.70 -16.89 9.73
C MET A 106 -23.89 -16.23 9.05
N SER A 107 -23.66 -15.45 7.99
CA SER A 107 -24.74 -14.87 7.19
C SER A 107 -25.63 -15.96 6.58
N PHE A 108 -25.02 -17.05 6.09
CA PHE A 108 -25.74 -18.18 5.53
C PHE A 108 -26.59 -18.92 6.58
N VAL A 109 -26.01 -19.20 7.76
CA VAL A 109 -26.72 -19.85 8.87
C VAL A 109 -27.89 -19.00 9.35
N CYS A 110 -27.70 -17.69 9.52
CA CYS A 110 -28.77 -16.78 9.90
C CYS A 110 -29.91 -16.78 8.86
N GLY A 111 -29.58 -16.75 7.56
CA GLY A 111 -30.58 -16.84 6.49
C GLY A 111 -31.38 -18.15 6.53
N MET A 112 -30.71 -19.28 6.73
CA MET A 112 -31.38 -20.58 6.91
C MET A 112 -32.30 -20.60 8.12
N LEU A 113 -31.86 -20.06 9.26
CA LEU A 113 -32.66 -19.96 10.47
C LEU A 113 -33.91 -19.08 10.25
N PHE A 114 -33.77 -17.96 9.57
CA PHE A 114 -34.89 -17.08 9.22
C PHE A 114 -35.95 -17.81 8.38
N ILE A 115 -35.52 -18.52 7.32
CA ILE A 115 -36.43 -19.32 6.48
C ILE A 115 -37.10 -20.41 7.31
N MET A 116 -36.36 -21.08 8.20
CA MET A 116 -36.90 -22.14 9.05
C MET A 116 -37.94 -21.61 10.04
N ILE A 117 -37.72 -20.43 10.63
CA ILE A 117 -38.68 -19.75 11.52
C ILE A 117 -39.93 -19.35 10.75
N LEU A 118 -39.77 -18.74 9.57
CA LEU A 118 -40.91 -18.34 8.72
C LEU A 118 -41.72 -19.56 8.25
N ARG A 119 -41.08 -20.68 7.92
CA ARG A 119 -41.78 -21.93 7.55
C ARG A 119 -42.46 -22.61 8.74
N ARG A 120 -41.93 -22.45 9.95
CA ARG A 120 -42.53 -22.96 11.20
C ARG A 120 -43.70 -22.12 11.71
N GLN A 121 -43.87 -20.91 11.18
CA GLN A 121 -45.11 -20.16 11.31
C GLN A 121 -45.95 -20.41 10.05
N PRO A 122 -46.68 -21.56 9.93
CA PRO A 122 -47.81 -21.54 9.03
C PRO A 122 -48.62 -20.36 9.51
N ILE A 123 -48.79 -19.37 8.63
CA ILE A 123 -49.57 -18.17 8.83
C ILE A 123 -50.66 -18.55 9.82
N ARG A 124 -50.54 -18.06 11.07
CA ARG A 124 -51.63 -18.14 12.04
C ARG A 124 -52.67 -17.17 11.48
N ARG A 125 -53.26 -17.55 10.34
CA ARG A 125 -54.53 -17.09 9.81
C ARG A 125 -55.47 -17.56 10.90
N LYS A 126 -55.50 -16.78 11.98
CA LYS A 126 -56.65 -16.69 12.84
C LYS A 126 -57.77 -16.44 11.83
N LYS A 127 -58.56 -17.47 11.61
CA LYS A 127 -59.88 -17.41 11.02
C LYS A 127 -60.68 -16.49 11.95
N ALA A 128 -60.47 -15.19 11.80
CA ALA A 128 -61.24 -14.12 12.40
C ALA A 128 -62.42 -13.81 11.47
N GLU A 129 -63.08 -14.87 11.00
CA GLU A 129 -64.30 -14.79 10.23
C GLU A 129 -65.24 -15.79 10.87
N ASN A 130 -66.46 -15.32 11.17
CA ASN A 130 -67.59 -16.03 11.79
C ASN A 130 -67.79 -15.80 13.30
N LEU A 131 -67.69 -14.55 13.76
CA LEU A 131 -68.37 -14.11 15.01
C LEU A 131 -69.56 -13.17 14.75
N LEU A 132 -69.96 -12.97 13.49
CA LEU A 132 -71.14 -12.18 13.10
C LEU A 132 -72.34 -13.06 12.68
N LEU A 133 -72.32 -14.35 12.98
CA LEU A 133 -73.39 -15.29 12.61
C LEU A 133 -73.84 -16.17 13.79
N THR A 134 -73.93 -15.60 14.99
CA THR A 134 -74.75 -16.21 16.05
C THR A 134 -75.73 -15.16 16.56
N LYS A 135 -76.98 -15.50 16.30
CA LYS A 135 -78.27 -14.84 16.55
C LYS A 135 -78.45 -14.30 17.97
#